data_AF-A0A6I2M938-F1
#
_entry.id   AF-A0A6I2M938-F1
#
_cell.length_a   1.000
_cell.length_b   1.000
_cell.length_c   1.000
_cell.angle_alpha   90.00
_cell.angle_beta   90.00
_cell.angle_gamma   90.00
#
_symmetry.space_group_name_H-M   'P 1'
#
loop_
_entity.id
_entity.type
_entity.pdbx_description
1 polymer ?
#
loop_
_entity_poly.entity_id
_entity_poly.type
_entity_poly.pdbx_seq_one_letter_code
_entity_poly.pdbx_strand_id
1 'polypeptide(L)'
;MDADYILAPKYKTRLTPTLIINSKIIKDDLNKLGVTANKSLSVPFSHVPDEFLPSFICGVIEGDGWVQKTGYVLNITTASKHFANGLLLTFQNWDLRSEITTEFSQSKNVIYRVWVKGKYELPKLSKIIYNNNTVIYDSLKRERMTQRLN
;
A
#
# COMPACT_ATOMS: atom_id res chain seq x y z
N MET A 1 18.78 10.44 18.09
CA MET A 1 17.77 11.50 17.95
C MET A 1 16.44 10.79 18.01
N ASP A 2 15.75 10.90 19.13
CA ASP A 2 14.37 10.43 19.22
C ASP A 2 13.54 11.34 18.31
N ALA A 3 12.87 10.77 17.32
CA ALA A 3 11.93 11.54 16.54
C ALA A 3 10.75 11.88 17.45
N ASP A 4 10.51 13.17 17.68
CA ASP A 4 9.33 13.66 18.37
C ASP A 4 8.10 13.29 17.54
N TYR A 5 7.50 12.14 17.86
CA TYR A 5 6.22 11.75 17.34
C TYR A 5 5.13 12.13 18.33
N ILE A 6 4.01 12.61 17.79
CA ILE A 6 2.84 12.97 18.58
C ILE A 6 1.65 12.19 18.01
N LEU A 7 0.94 11.49 18.88
CA LEU A 7 -0.39 10.99 18.53
C LEU A 7 -1.36 12.16 18.63
N ALA A 8 -1.97 12.54 17.50
CA ALA A 8 -2.94 13.62 17.50
C ALA A 8 -4.12 13.29 18.44
N PRO A 9 -4.63 14.27 19.19
CA PRO A 9 -5.74 14.04 20.09
C PRO A 9 -6.98 13.54 19.33
N LYS A 10 -7.76 12.69 20.00
CA LYS A 10 -9.01 12.18 19.43
C LYS A 10 -10.04 13.32 19.41
N TYR A 11 -10.60 13.59 18.24
CA TYR A 11 -11.69 14.55 18.08
C TYR A 11 -12.97 13.80 17.72
N LYS A 12 -14.14 14.33 18.13
CA LYS A 12 -15.45 13.70 17.87
C LYS A 12 -15.72 13.41 16.39
N THR A 13 -15.19 14.26 15.49
CA THR A 13 -15.36 14.15 14.03
C THR A 13 -14.23 13.42 13.32
N ARG A 14 -13.08 13.17 13.99
CA ARG A 14 -11.93 12.47 13.41
C ARG A 14 -11.80 11.09 14.03
N LEU A 15 -12.36 10.09 13.35
CA LEU A 15 -12.31 8.69 13.79
C LEU A 15 -10.96 8.02 13.50
N THR A 16 -10.20 8.53 12.54
CA THR A 16 -8.89 7.97 12.17
C THR A 16 -7.80 8.50 13.09
N PRO A 17 -7.08 7.64 13.85
CA PRO A 17 -5.89 8.05 14.59
C PRO A 17 -4.86 8.69 13.65
N THR A 18 -4.19 9.75 14.10
CA THR A 18 -3.17 10.43 13.29
C THR A 18 -1.85 10.42 14.04
N LEU A 19 -0.81 9.86 13.41
CA LEU A 19 0.57 9.96 13.86
C LEU A 19 1.22 11.18 13.19
N ILE A 20 1.72 12.11 13.99
CA ILE A 20 2.45 13.29 13.52
C ILE A 20 3.92 13.07 13.82
N ILE A 21 4.77 13.09 12.78
CA ILE A 21 6.22 12.95 12.89
C ILE A 21 6.86 14.28 12.52
N ASN A 22 7.48 14.95 13.48
CA ASN A 22 8.14 16.24 13.27
C ASN A 22 9.63 16.07 12.99
N SER A 23 9.96 15.51 11.82
CA SER A 23 11.35 15.35 11.39
C SER A 23 11.59 16.02 10.04
N LYS A 24 12.45 17.05 10.05
CA LYS A 24 12.87 17.74 8.82
C LYS A 24 13.57 16.79 7.85
N ILE A 25 14.42 15.89 8.38
CA ILE A 25 15.15 14.90 7.58
C ILE A 25 14.16 13.97 6.86
N ILE A 26 13.21 13.37 7.59
CA ILE A 26 12.20 12.47 6.98
C ILE A 26 11.38 13.23 5.93
N LYS A 27 10.94 14.46 6.24
CA LYS A 27 10.18 15.28 5.29
C LYS A 27 10.98 15.54 4.00
N ASP A 28 12.23 15.94 4.13
CA ASP A 28 13.07 16.30 2.98
C ASP A 28 13.41 15.06 2.14
N ASP A 29 13.64 13.91 2.77
CA ASP A 29 13.86 12.65 2.06
C ASP A 29 12.60 12.14 1.35
N LEU A 30 11.43 12.23 1.99
CA LEU A 30 10.15 11.95 1.35
C LEU A 30 9.91 12.87 0.14
N ASN A 31 10.22 14.16 0.25
CA ASN A 31 10.12 15.09 -0.88
C ASN A 31 11.03 14.68 -2.05
N LYS A 32 12.27 14.26 -1.80
CA LYS A 32 13.19 13.75 -2.84
C LYS A 32 12.63 12.50 -3.53
N LEU A 33 11.88 11.67 -2.79
CA LEU A 33 11.18 10.50 -3.33
C LEU A 33 9.86 10.85 -4.04
N GLY A 34 9.48 12.13 -4.10
CA GLY A 34 8.24 12.62 -4.73
C GLY A 34 7.00 12.57 -3.84
N VAL A 35 7.16 12.35 -2.53
CA VAL A 35 6.08 12.38 -1.54
C VAL A 35 5.93 13.81 -1.02
N THR A 36 5.20 14.63 -1.76
CA THR A 36 4.94 16.06 -1.44
C THR A 36 3.57 16.27 -0.79
N ALA A 37 3.28 17.49 -0.35
CA ALA A 37 1.95 17.87 0.12
C ALA A 37 0.90 17.79 -1.00
N ASN A 38 -0.33 17.36 -0.68
CA ASN A 38 -1.45 17.19 -1.63
C ASN A 38 -1.15 16.24 -2.80
N LYS A 39 -0.24 15.28 -2.61
CA LYS A 39 0.21 14.33 -3.63
C LYS A 39 -0.80 13.28 -4.08
N SER A 40 -2.00 13.21 -3.52
CA SER A 40 -2.89 12.04 -3.70
C SER A 40 -3.18 11.71 -5.18
N LEU A 41 -3.15 12.72 -6.06
CA LEU A 41 -3.35 12.59 -7.51
C LEU A 41 -2.05 12.36 -8.31
N SER A 42 -0.89 12.63 -7.71
CA SER A 42 0.39 12.77 -8.43
C SER A 42 1.55 11.98 -7.80
N VAL A 43 1.33 11.25 -6.70
CA VAL A 43 2.38 10.46 -6.05
C VAL A 43 3.03 9.52 -7.07
N PRO A 44 4.36 9.56 -7.26
CA PRO A 44 5.03 8.68 -8.20
C PRO A 44 5.16 7.27 -7.61
N PHE A 45 5.34 6.28 -8.48
CA PHE A 45 5.94 5.01 -8.07
C PHE A 45 7.46 5.18 -8.15
N SER A 46 8.09 5.48 -7.02
CA SER A 46 9.53 5.74 -6.94
C SER A 46 10.34 4.50 -7.35
N HIS A 47 11.59 4.67 -7.79
CA HIS A 47 12.50 3.55 -7.97
C HIS A 47 12.84 2.98 -6.59
N VAL A 48 12.36 1.76 -6.31
CA VAL A 48 12.64 1.02 -5.09
C VAL A 48 13.60 -0.11 -5.46
N PRO A 49 14.77 -0.22 -4.80
CA PRO A 49 15.68 -1.35 -5.02
C PRO A 49 14.97 -2.69 -4.80
N ASP A 50 15.34 -3.71 -5.58
CA ASP A 50 14.65 -5.01 -5.60
C ASP A 50 14.61 -5.68 -4.22
N GLU A 51 15.65 -5.50 -3.41
CA GLU A 51 15.73 -6.02 -2.04
C GLU A 51 14.70 -5.38 -1.08
N PHE A 52 14.25 -4.16 -1.37
CA PHE A 52 13.27 -3.42 -0.55
C PHE A 52 11.86 -3.42 -1.15
N LEU A 53 11.71 -3.80 -2.43
CA LEU A 53 10.43 -3.78 -3.12
C LEU A 53 9.34 -4.63 -2.43
N PRO A 54 9.62 -5.85 -1.92
CA PRO A 54 8.63 -6.61 -1.17
C PRO A 54 8.14 -5.88 0.09
N SER A 55 9.03 -5.26 0.85
CA SER A 55 8.68 -4.51 2.07
C SER A 55 7.92 -3.22 1.75
N PHE A 56 8.30 -2.53 0.67
CA PHE A 56 7.57 -1.37 0.16
C PHE A 56 6.13 -1.74 -0.21
N ILE A 57 5.94 -2.80 -1.00
CA ILE A 57 4.60 -3.28 -1.39
C ILE A 57 3.81 -3.77 -0.17
N CYS A 58 4.45 -4.44 0.80
CA CYS A 58 3.81 -4.78 2.07
C CYS A 58 3.27 -3.52 2.76
N GLY A 59 4.08 -2.47 2.90
CA GLY A 59 3.67 -1.20 3.51
C GLY A 59 2.48 -0.55 2.79
N VAL A 60 2.45 -0.60 1.45
CA VAL A 60 1.33 -0.10 0.66
C VAL A 60 0.05 -0.92 0.91
N ILE A 61 0.14 -2.25 0.95
CA ILE A 61 -1.01 -3.13 1.23
C ILE A 61 -1.53 -2.92 2.65
N GLU A 62 -0.64 -2.78 3.62
CA GLU A 62 -0.99 -2.54 5.02
C GLU A 62 -1.67 -1.17 5.20
N GLY A 63 -1.20 -0.13 4.49
CA GLY A 63 -1.79 1.21 4.51
C GLY A 63 -3.10 1.34 3.74
N ASP A 64 -3.06 1.10 2.42
CA ASP A 64 -4.15 1.43 1.47
C ASP A 64 -4.79 0.18 0.82
N GLY A 65 -4.32 -1.02 1.19
CA GLY A 65 -4.84 -2.28 0.68
C GLY A 65 -6.10 -2.76 1.40
N TRP A 66 -6.98 -3.42 0.64
CA TRP A 66 -8.11 -4.18 1.15
C TRP A 66 -8.02 -5.63 0.68
N VAL A 67 -8.06 -6.58 1.62
CA VAL A 67 -8.06 -8.02 1.33
C VAL A 67 -9.43 -8.60 1.66
N GLN A 68 -10.04 -9.29 0.68
CA GLN A 68 -11.30 -10.00 0.86
C GLN A 68 -11.15 -11.09 1.94
N LYS A 69 -12.20 -11.29 2.75
CA LYS A 69 -12.22 -12.30 3.83
C LYS A 69 -11.88 -13.72 3.38
N THR A 70 -12.25 -14.10 2.16
CA THR A 70 -11.96 -15.43 1.59
C THR A 70 -10.53 -15.57 1.04
N GLY A 71 -9.77 -14.47 0.96
CA GLY A 71 -8.40 -14.50 0.45
C GLY A 71 -8.28 -14.69 -1.05
N TYR A 72 -9.29 -14.30 -1.84
CA TYR A 72 -9.24 -14.45 -3.31
C TYR A 72 -8.88 -13.17 -4.05
N VAL A 73 -9.13 -12.01 -3.46
CA VAL A 73 -8.82 -10.73 -4.09
C VAL A 73 -8.26 -9.75 -3.08
N LEU A 74 -7.27 -8.99 -3.55
CA LEU A 74 -6.72 -7.79 -2.93
C LEU A 74 -6.98 -6.63 -3.89
N ASN A 75 -7.29 -5.44 -3.37
CA ASN A 75 -7.11 -4.22 -4.14
C ASN A 75 -6.41 -3.13 -3.35
N ILE A 76 -5.64 -2.31 -4.06
CA ILE A 76 -5.06 -1.06 -3.57
C ILE A 76 -5.75 0.08 -4.32
N THR A 77 -6.22 1.09 -3.58
CA THR A 77 -6.93 2.24 -4.16
C THR A 77 -6.01 3.44 -4.20
N THR A 78 -5.86 4.09 -5.36
CA THR A 78 -5.07 5.31 -5.52
C THR A 78 -5.71 6.24 -6.54
N ALA A 79 -5.52 7.55 -6.41
CA ALA A 79 -5.91 8.51 -7.45
C ALA A 79 -4.73 8.90 -8.37
N SER A 80 -3.52 8.40 -8.10
CA SER A 80 -2.36 8.56 -8.99
C SER A 80 -2.29 7.43 -10.01
N LYS A 81 -2.43 7.79 -11.29
CA LYS A 81 -2.29 6.84 -12.41
C LYS A 81 -0.89 6.25 -12.48
N HIS A 82 0.14 7.06 -12.22
CA HIS A 82 1.54 6.61 -12.24
C HIS A 82 1.79 5.57 -11.14
N PHE A 83 1.26 5.81 -9.94
CA PHE A 83 1.35 4.85 -8.84
C PHE A 83 0.61 3.55 -9.17
N ALA A 84 -0.60 3.65 -9.72
CA ALA A 84 -1.39 2.48 -10.11
C ALA A 84 -0.68 1.61 -11.15
N ASN A 85 -0.09 2.22 -12.18
CA ASN A 85 0.66 1.51 -13.21
C ASN A 85 1.93 0.85 -12.66
N GLY A 86 2.66 1.52 -11.75
CA GLY A 86 3.84 0.94 -11.11
C GLY A 86 3.51 -0.28 -10.25
N LEU A 87 2.39 -0.23 -9.51
CA LEU A 87 1.86 -1.39 -8.77
C LEU A 87 1.49 -2.53 -9.71
N LEU A 88 0.75 -2.25 -10.79
CA LEU A 88 0.35 -3.26 -11.77
C LEU A 88 1.56 -3.95 -12.38
N LEU A 89 2.55 -3.17 -12.85
CA LEU A 89 3.77 -3.70 -13.44
C LEU A 89 4.55 -4.56 -12.43
N THR A 90 4.64 -4.11 -11.17
CA THR A 90 5.27 -4.89 -10.10
C THR A 90 4.59 -6.25 -9.91
N PHE A 91 3.25 -6.26 -9.84
CA PHE A 91 2.50 -7.51 -9.69
C PHE A 91 2.64 -8.43 -10.91
N GLN A 92 2.59 -7.88 -12.13
CA GLN A 92 2.78 -8.65 -13.36
C GLN A 92 4.21 -9.24 -13.45
N ASN A 93 5.22 -8.49 -13.04
CA ASN A 93 6.61 -8.98 -13.00
C ASN A 93 6.81 -10.11 -11.98
N TRP A 94 6.01 -10.15 -10.92
CA TRP A 94 5.94 -11.28 -9.99
C TRP A 94 5.03 -12.42 -10.48
N ASP A 95 4.61 -12.34 -11.74
CA ASP A 95 3.73 -13.32 -12.40
C ASP A 95 2.41 -13.51 -11.61
N LEU A 96 1.87 -12.39 -11.11
CA LEU A 96 0.58 -12.36 -10.42
C LEU A 96 -0.52 -11.88 -11.35
N ARG A 97 -1.66 -12.60 -11.34
CA ARG A 97 -2.85 -12.17 -12.07
C ARG A 97 -3.38 -10.87 -11.49
N SER A 98 -3.19 -9.78 -12.23
CA SER A 98 -3.48 -8.43 -11.77
C SER A 98 -4.06 -7.56 -12.89
N GLU A 99 -4.87 -6.58 -12.50
CA GLU A 99 -5.52 -5.64 -13.41
C GLU A 99 -5.83 -4.31 -12.72
N ILE A 100 -6.08 -3.25 -13.50
CA ILE A 100 -6.57 -1.97 -12.98
C ILE A 100 -8.02 -1.79 -13.41
N THR A 101 -8.89 -1.42 -12.47
CA THR A 101 -10.22 -0.88 -12.77
C THR A 101 -10.29 0.59 -12.37
N THR A 102 -11.12 1.36 -13.04
CA THR A 102 -11.31 2.79 -12.74
C THR A 102 -12.73 3.08 -12.26
N GLU A 103 -12.85 3.99 -11.32
CA GLU A 103 -14.13 4.53 -10.85
C GLU A 103 -14.00 6.05 -10.64
N PHE A 104 -15.14 6.74 -10.48
CA PHE A 104 -15.13 8.15 -10.11
C PHE A 104 -15.40 8.29 -8.61
N SER A 105 -14.58 9.10 -7.95
CA SER A 105 -14.83 9.55 -6.58
C SER A 105 -16.11 10.41 -6.50
N GLN A 106 -16.61 10.64 -5.28
CA GLN A 106 -17.70 11.58 -5.03
C GLN A 106 -17.39 12.99 -5.56
N SER A 107 -16.11 13.38 -5.55
CA SER A 107 -15.61 14.65 -6.09
C SER A 107 -15.28 14.60 -7.59
N LYS A 108 -15.73 13.56 -8.31
CA LYS A 108 -15.51 13.35 -9.76
C LYS A 108 -14.06 13.17 -10.20
N ASN A 109 -13.11 13.03 -9.28
CA ASN A 109 -11.75 12.58 -9.61
C ASN A 109 -11.75 11.10 -9.98
N VAL A 110 -10.91 10.71 -10.95
CA VAL A 110 -10.68 9.31 -11.31
C VAL A 110 -9.92 8.62 -10.17
N ILE A 111 -10.40 7.46 -9.77
CA ILE A 111 -9.77 6.55 -8.82
C ILE A 111 -9.38 5.28 -9.58
N TYR A 112 -8.20 4.77 -9.31
CA TYR A 112 -7.66 3.51 -9.82
C TYR A 112 -7.65 2.48 -8.70
N ARG A 113 -8.23 1.31 -8.96
CA ARG A 113 -8.13 0.13 -8.09
C ARG A 113 -7.22 -0.88 -8.78
N VAL A 114 -6.07 -1.13 -8.18
CA VAL A 114 -5.13 -2.15 -8.65
C VAL A 114 -5.46 -3.46 -7.94
N TRP A 115 -5.85 -4.46 -8.71
CA TRP A 115 -6.31 -5.75 -8.21
C TRP A 115 -5.23 -6.82 -8.35
N VAL A 116 -5.17 -7.73 -7.39
CA VAL A 116 -4.58 -9.06 -7.54
C VAL A 116 -5.71 -10.07 -7.31
N LYS A 117 -5.94 -10.99 -8.26
CA LYS A 117 -7.15 -11.84 -8.28
C LYS A 117 -6.83 -13.31 -8.51
N GLY A 118 -7.16 -14.14 -7.53
CA GLY A 118 -7.20 -15.58 -7.68
C GLY A 118 -6.97 -16.31 -6.36
N LYS A 119 -7.50 -17.52 -6.27
CA LYS A 119 -7.42 -18.39 -5.08
C LYS A 119 -5.97 -18.63 -4.61
N TYR A 120 -5.02 -18.70 -5.55
CA TYR A 120 -3.61 -19.01 -5.28
C TYR A 120 -2.67 -17.80 -5.46
N GLU A 121 -3.17 -16.69 -6.02
CA GLU A 121 -2.39 -15.47 -6.26
C GLU A 121 -2.03 -14.77 -4.95
N LEU A 122 -2.98 -14.66 -4.02
CA LEU A 122 -2.75 -14.02 -2.73
C LEU A 122 -1.76 -14.80 -1.86
N PRO A 123 -1.83 -16.13 -1.77
CA PRO A 123 -0.77 -16.93 -1.16
C PRO A 123 0.60 -16.72 -1.83
N LYS A 124 0.68 -16.69 -3.17
CA LYS A 124 1.93 -16.41 -3.90
C LYS A 124 2.50 -15.04 -3.52
N LEU A 125 1.67 -13.99 -3.57
CA LEU A 125 2.04 -12.64 -3.14
C LEU A 125 2.49 -12.61 -1.67
N SER A 126 1.79 -13.33 -0.79
CA SER A 126 2.10 -13.39 0.64
C SER A 126 3.49 -13.98 0.92
N LYS A 127 3.92 -14.99 0.14
CA LYS A 127 5.27 -15.56 0.25
C LYS A 127 6.36 -14.55 -0.14
N ILE A 128 6.06 -13.63 -1.07
CA ILE A 128 6.99 -12.60 -1.53
C ILE A 128 7.12 -11.51 -0.46
N ILE A 129 5.98 -10.98 0.02
CA ILE A 129 5.98 -9.76 0.86
C ILE A 129 6.17 -10.01 2.35
N TYR A 130 5.79 -11.19 2.87
CA TYR A 130 5.93 -11.56 4.29
C TYR A 130 7.14 -12.46 4.56
N ASN A 131 8.26 -12.22 3.87
CA ASN A 131 9.51 -12.88 4.20
C ASN A 131 9.97 -12.52 5.63
N ASN A 132 10.97 -13.23 6.17
CA ASN A 132 11.39 -13.16 7.57
C ASN A 132 11.83 -11.77 8.07
N ASN A 133 11.94 -10.77 7.20
CA ASN A 133 12.37 -9.42 7.55
C ASN A 133 11.22 -8.40 7.60
N THR A 134 10.00 -8.79 7.23
CA THR A 134 8.87 -7.86 7.16
C THR A 134 8.12 -7.77 8.48
N VAL A 135 8.05 -6.56 9.04
CA VAL A 135 7.19 -6.25 10.19
C VAL A 135 5.74 -6.19 9.73
N ILE A 136 4.87 -7.01 10.34
CA ILE A 136 3.45 -7.10 10.02
C ILE A 136 2.65 -6.39 11.11
N TYR A 137 1.77 -5.47 10.71
CA TYR A 137 0.97 -4.67 11.65
C TYR A 137 -0.50 -5.13 11.68
N ASP A 138 -1.09 -5.48 10.54
CA ASP A 138 -2.45 -6.04 10.43
C ASP A 138 -2.40 -7.56 10.24
N SER A 139 -2.57 -8.29 11.35
CA SER A 139 -2.59 -9.75 11.33
C SER A 139 -3.72 -10.34 10.47
N LEU A 140 -4.84 -9.61 10.28
CA LEU A 140 -5.99 -10.11 9.52
C LEU A 140 -5.74 -10.07 8.01
N LYS A 141 -5.08 -9.02 7.50
CA LYS A 141 -4.69 -8.98 6.08
C LYS A 141 -3.76 -10.14 5.76
N ARG A 142 -2.75 -10.35 6.60
CA ARG A 142 -1.85 -11.51 6.48
C ARG A 142 -2.61 -12.82 6.54
N GLU A 143 -3.44 -13.04 7.56
CA GLU A 143 -4.24 -14.26 7.70
C GLU A 143 -5.04 -14.54 6.42
N ARG A 144 -5.76 -13.54 5.90
CA ARG A 144 -6.56 -13.66 4.68
C ARG A 144 -5.72 -13.99 3.45
N MET A 145 -4.54 -13.40 3.32
CA MET A 145 -3.64 -13.68 2.20
C MET A 145 -2.98 -15.06 2.29
N THR A 146 -2.88 -15.64 3.49
CA THR A 146 -2.11 -16.86 3.77
C THR A 146 -2.97 -18.12 3.93
N GLN A 147 -4.30 -18.02 3.86
CA GLN A 147 -5.25 -19.13 4.10
C GLN A 147 -5.00 -20.42 3.30
N ARG A 148 -4.21 -20.36 2.21
CA ARG A 148 -3.95 -21.48 1.28
C ARG A 148 -2.47 -21.66 1.00
N LEU A 149 -1.63 -21.26 1.95
CA LEU A 149 -0.24 -21.70 2.00
C LEU A 149 -0.23 -23.16 2.46
N ASN A 150 -0.30 -24.07 1.48
CA ASN A 150 0.08 -25.46 1.69
C ASN A 150 1.61 -25.56 1.63
#